data_AF-A0AA39RR28-F1
#
_entry.id   AF-A0AA39RR28-F1
#
_cell.length_a   1.000
_cell.length_b   1.000
_cell.length_c   1.000
_cell.angle_alpha   90.00
_cell.angle_beta   90.00
_cell.angle_gamma   90.00
#
_symmetry.space_group_name_H-M   'P 1'
#
loop_
_entity.id
_entity.type
_entity.pdbx_description
1 polymer ?
#
loop_
_entity_poly.entity_id
_entity_poly.type
_entity_poly.pdbx_seq_one_letter_code
_entity_poly.pdbx_strand_id
1 'polypeptide(L)'
;MEEADLEASIGEKKKLEEEAEPEAAESSLGVEDNEIIEAIRLCYEILKVVVEPSGAIGLAAILSDNFRKNPAWRACKNIGIILSGGHVYLGVLWDSFIKWKLKCSLHRNQILGDIYF
;
A
#
# COMPACT_ATOMS: atom_id res chain seq x y z
N MET A 1 -30.33 -51.65 19.34
CA MET A 1 -29.35 -51.40 20.41
C MET A 1 -27.96 -51.42 19.77
N GLU A 2 -27.75 -50.57 18.76
CA GLU A 2 -26.50 -50.54 17.97
C GLU A 2 -26.39 -49.24 17.13
N GLU A 3 -26.94 -48.13 17.62
CA GLU A 3 -26.87 -46.83 16.90
C GLU A 3 -26.38 -45.69 17.80
N ALA A 4 -26.36 -45.90 19.13
CA ALA A 4 -25.88 -44.90 20.09
C ALA A 4 -24.36 -44.98 20.35
N ASP A 5 -23.72 -46.13 20.09
CA ASP A 5 -22.30 -46.34 20.42
C ASP A 5 -21.34 -45.85 19.31
N LEU A 6 -21.85 -45.67 18.09
CA LEU A 6 -21.07 -45.20 16.94
C LEU A 6 -20.86 -43.67 16.97
N GLU A 7 -21.80 -42.90 17.51
CA GLU A 7 -21.67 -41.45 17.62
C GLU A 7 -20.70 -41.02 18.74
N ALA A 8 -20.53 -41.84 19.78
CA ALA A 8 -19.56 -41.58 20.84
C ALA A 8 -18.10 -41.65 20.35
N SER A 9 -17.81 -42.57 19.42
CA SER A 9 -16.46 -42.74 18.85
C SER A 9 -16.08 -41.67 17.82
N ILE A 10 -17.07 -41.04 17.18
CA ILE A 10 -16.86 -39.93 16.22
C ILE A 10 -16.67 -38.60 16.98
N GLY A 11 -17.35 -38.45 18.12
CA GLY A 11 -17.26 -37.24 18.97
C GLY A 11 -15.90 -37.06 19.65
N GLU A 12 -15.20 -38.14 19.98
CA GLU A 12 -13.90 -38.07 20.66
C GLU A 12 -12.73 -37.77 19.72
N LYS A 13 -12.79 -38.20 18.44
CA LYS A 13 -11.75 -37.90 17.46
C LYS A 13 -11.78 -36.46 16.94
N LYS A 14 -12.91 -35.76 17.01
CA LYS A 14 -13.00 -34.35 16.60
C LYS A 14 -12.36 -33.37 17.58
N LYS A 15 -11.94 -33.83 18.76
CA LYS A 15 -11.42 -32.98 19.83
C LYS A 15 -9.89 -33.03 20.00
N LEU A 16 -9.18 -33.80 19.16
CA LEU A 16 -7.73 -34.03 19.31
C LEU A 16 -6.89 -33.68 18.07
N GLU A 17 -7.47 -33.06 17.04
CA GLU A 17 -6.71 -32.52 15.90
C GLU A 17 -7.12 -31.07 15.61
N GLU A 18 -6.99 -30.18 16.59
CA GLU A 18 -6.83 -28.74 16.30
C GLU A 18 -6.15 -27.99 17.46
N GLU A 19 -5.12 -28.59 18.05
CA GLU A 19 -4.05 -27.76 18.63
C GLU A 19 -2.99 -27.58 17.54
N ALA A 20 -3.36 -26.83 16.50
CA ALA A 20 -2.38 -26.23 15.62
C ALA A 20 -1.71 -25.12 16.43
N GLU A 21 -0.40 -25.25 16.67
CA GLU A 21 0.43 -24.10 17.05
C GLU A 21 0.11 -22.91 16.13
N PRO A 22 0.20 -21.65 16.60
CA PRO A 22 -0.07 -20.51 15.73
C PRO A 22 1.04 -20.40 14.67
N GLU A 23 0.95 -21.21 13.60
CA GLU A 23 1.54 -20.93 12.31
C GLU A 23 1.10 -19.50 11.96
N ALA A 24 2.08 -18.66 11.65
CA ALA A 24 1.91 -17.23 11.47
C ALA A 24 0.72 -16.96 10.54
N ALA A 25 -0.42 -16.56 11.12
CA ALA A 25 -1.60 -16.21 10.35
C ALA A 25 -1.19 -15.13 9.33
N GLU A 26 -1.25 -15.48 8.04
CA GLU A 26 -0.96 -14.53 6.97
C GLU A 26 -2.06 -13.46 6.97
N SER A 27 -1.78 -12.33 7.61
CA SER A 27 -2.66 -11.17 7.59
C SER A 27 -2.39 -10.35 6.33
N SER A 28 -3.36 -10.29 5.42
CA SER A 28 -3.32 -9.40 4.27
C SER A 28 -4.10 -8.11 4.56
N LEU A 29 -3.59 -6.98 4.08
CA LEU A 29 -4.25 -5.68 4.16
C LEU A 29 -4.44 -5.14 2.74
N GLY A 30 -5.68 -4.75 2.43
CA GLY A 30 -6.00 -4.06 1.19
C GLY A 30 -5.61 -2.58 1.26
N VAL A 31 -5.29 -2.02 0.09
CA VAL A 31 -4.98 -0.59 -0.10
C VAL A 31 -5.76 -0.05 -1.28
N GLU A 32 -6.19 1.20 -1.17
CA GLU A 32 -6.90 1.91 -2.24
C GLU A 32 -5.92 2.63 -3.17
N ASP A 33 -6.31 2.85 -4.43
CA ASP A 33 -5.46 3.50 -5.44
C ASP A 33 -4.95 4.89 -5.00
N ASN A 34 -5.79 5.65 -4.28
CA ASN A 34 -5.39 6.96 -3.75
C ASN A 34 -4.27 6.86 -2.71
N GLU A 35 -4.25 5.80 -1.90
CA GLU A 35 -3.19 5.56 -0.92
C GLU A 35 -1.87 5.20 -1.62
N ILE A 36 -1.96 4.47 -2.74
CA ILE A 36 -0.82 4.16 -3.59
C ILE A 36 -0.25 5.44 -4.22
N ILE A 37 -1.10 6.32 -4.76
CA ILE A 37 -0.67 7.60 -5.35
C ILE A 37 0.06 8.46 -4.33
N GLU A 38 -0.48 8.59 -3.11
CA GLU A 38 0.17 9.34 -2.04
C GLU A 38 1.49 8.69 -1.60
N ALA A 39 1.57 7.36 -1.55
CA ALA A 39 2.82 6.66 -1.25
C ALA A 39 3.90 6.95 -2.31
N ILE A 40 3.57 6.87 -3.61
CA ILE A 40 4.50 7.21 -4.70
C ILE A 40 4.95 8.66 -4.59
N ARG A 41 4.03 9.57 -4.27
CA ARG A 41 4.33 10.99 -4.07
C ARG A 41 5.34 11.19 -2.96
N LEU A 42 5.18 10.52 -1.81
CA LEU A 42 6.12 10.59 -0.69
C LEU A 42 7.48 9.96 -1.03
N CYS A 43 7.51 8.87 -1.79
CA CYS A 43 8.76 8.31 -2.32
C CYS A 43 9.53 9.35 -3.15
N TYR A 44 8.83 10.12 -3.98
CA TYR A 44 9.46 11.15 -4.79
C TYR A 44 9.84 12.41 -4.01
N GLU A 45 8.95 12.91 -3.15
CA GLU A 45 9.14 14.16 -2.40
C GLU A 45 10.19 14.01 -1.29
N ILE A 46 10.20 12.88 -0.59
CA ILE A 46 11.03 12.64 0.60
C ILE A 46 12.22 11.73 0.26
N LEU A 47 11.97 10.54 -0.28
CA LEU A 47 13.03 9.55 -0.53
C LEU A 47 13.86 9.87 -1.78
N LYS A 48 13.34 10.71 -2.68
CA LYS A 48 13.93 11.04 -3.99
C LYS A 48 14.11 9.82 -4.89
N VAL A 49 13.28 8.80 -4.71
CA VAL A 49 13.29 7.57 -5.52
C VAL A 49 12.07 7.55 -6.42
N VAL A 50 12.27 7.14 -7.68
CA VAL A 50 11.19 6.88 -8.62
C VAL A 50 10.78 5.41 -8.46
N VAL A 51 9.51 5.18 -8.15
CA VAL A 51 8.93 3.85 -7.98
C VAL A 51 7.67 3.73 -8.84
N GLU A 52 7.40 2.52 -9.29
CA GLU A 52 6.11 2.18 -9.90
C GLU A 52 5.05 1.89 -8.81
N PRO A 53 3.75 1.92 -9.14
CA PRO A 53 2.68 1.75 -8.14
C PRO A 53 2.78 0.46 -7.33
N SER A 54 3.10 -0.67 -7.97
CA SER A 54 3.22 -1.97 -7.28
C SER A 54 4.36 -1.98 -6.25
N GLY A 55 5.47 -1.29 -6.53
CA GLY A 55 6.61 -1.18 -5.63
C GLY A 55 6.36 -0.28 -4.41
N ALA A 56 5.29 0.53 -4.42
CA ALA A 56 4.91 1.43 -3.34
C ALA A 56 3.80 0.88 -2.43
N ILE A 57 3.22 -0.29 -2.74
CA ILE A 57 2.09 -0.89 -1.99
C ILE A 57 2.42 -1.06 -0.51
N GLY A 58 3.63 -1.50 -0.17
CA GLY A 58 4.04 -1.65 1.23
C GLY A 58 4.02 -0.34 2.02
N LEU A 59 4.42 0.76 1.38
CA LEU A 59 4.34 2.10 1.98
C LEU A 59 2.89 2.58 2.08
N ALA A 60 2.07 2.36 1.05
CA ALA A 60 0.64 2.68 1.05
C ALA A 60 -0.09 1.96 2.19
N ALA A 61 0.19 0.67 2.40
CA ALA A 61 -0.41 -0.11 3.47
C ALA A 61 -0.14 0.50 4.84
N ILE A 62 1.09 0.96 5.08
CA ILE A 62 1.47 1.58 6.36
C ILE A 62 0.82 2.95 6.57
N LEU A 63 0.63 3.70 5.50
CA LEU A 63 -0.03 5.00 5.56
C LEU A 63 -1.55 4.89 5.73
N SER A 64 -2.13 3.74 5.36
CA SER A 64 -3.57 3.49 5.48
C SER A 64 -4.08 3.62 6.91
N ASP A 65 -5.32 4.09 7.04
CA ASP A 65 -6.01 4.16 8.33
C ASP A 65 -6.24 2.78 8.93
N ASN A 66 -6.41 1.76 8.09
CA ASN A 66 -6.61 0.39 8.52
C ASN A 66 -5.41 -0.15 9.28
N PHE A 67 -4.20 0.10 8.77
CA PHE A 67 -2.96 -0.29 9.44
C PHE A 67 -2.73 0.50 10.74
N ARG A 68 -2.98 1.81 10.72
CA ARG A 68 -2.77 2.69 11.89
C ARG A 68 -3.72 2.42 13.05
N LYS A 69 -4.91 1.87 12.78
CA LYS A 69 -5.87 1.46 13.82
C LYS A 69 -5.42 0.20 14.56
N ASN A 70 -4.55 -0.62 13.97
CA ASN A 70 -4.06 -1.83 14.60
C ASN A 70 -3.27 -1.50 15.89
N PRO A 71 -3.58 -2.09 17.05
CA PRO A 71 -2.82 -1.85 18.28
C PRO A 71 -1.33 -2.22 18.16
N ALA A 72 -0.98 -3.21 17.32
CA ALA A 72 0.41 -3.59 17.06
C ALA A 72 1.23 -2.45 16.45
N TRP A 73 0.60 -1.60 15.61
CA TRP A 73 1.26 -0.43 15.02
C TRP A 73 1.81 0.51 16.10
N ARG A 74 1.05 0.78 17.17
CA ARG A 74 1.47 1.69 18.25
C ARG A 74 2.65 1.16 19.07
N ALA A 75 2.86 -0.16 19.08
CA ALA A 75 4.00 -0.79 19.74
C ALA A 75 5.26 -0.78 18.86
N CYS A 76 5.12 -0.67 17.54
CA CYS A 76 6.22 -0.63 16.59
C CYS A 76 6.82 0.79 16.47
N LYS A 77 8.07 0.96 16.91
CA LYS A 77 8.80 2.23 16.73
C LYS A 77 9.48 2.34 15.37
N ASN A 78 9.90 1.21 14.79
CA ASN A 78 10.71 1.15 13.59
C ASN A 78 10.10 0.12 12.64
N ILE A 79 9.92 0.50 11.38
CA ILE A 79 9.32 -0.36 10.35
C ILE A 79 10.19 -0.28 9.11
N GLY A 80 10.62 -1.45 8.63
CA GLY A 80 11.33 -1.58 7.36
C GLY A 80 10.35 -1.81 6.22
N ILE A 81 10.52 -1.08 5.13
CA ILE A 81 9.72 -1.21 3.91
C ILE A 81 10.67 -1.54 2.78
N ILE A 82 10.36 -2.60 2.03
CA ILE A 82 11.12 -2.98 0.84
C ILE A 82 10.35 -2.46 -0.38
N LEU A 83 10.98 -1.55 -1.12
CA LEU A 83 10.49 -1.07 -2.41
C LEU A 83 11.02 -2.02 -3.48
N SER A 84 10.17 -2.90 -4.00
CA SER A 84 10.58 -4.00 -4.89
C SER A 84 10.62 -3.62 -6.38
N GLY A 85 9.87 -2.58 -6.78
CA GLY A 85 9.65 -2.22 -8.19
C GLY A 85 10.13 -0.82 -8.55
N GLY A 86 10.47 -0.63 -9.83
CA GLY A 86 11.07 0.61 -10.34
C GLY A 86 11.17 0.69 -11.87
N HIS A 87 10.50 -0.20 -12.60
CA HIS A 87 10.50 -0.17 -14.07
C HIS A 87 9.52 0.90 -14.57
N VAL A 88 9.84 2.17 -14.32
CA VAL A 88 9.03 3.30 -14.76
C VAL A 88 9.51 3.76 -16.14
N TYR A 89 8.60 3.84 -17.10
CA TYR A 89 8.90 4.43 -18.39
C TYR A 89 9.12 5.94 -18.25
N LEU A 90 10.39 6.36 -18.26
CA LEU A 90 10.80 7.74 -18.02
C LEU A 90 10.28 8.73 -19.06
N GLY A 91 9.90 8.29 -20.26
CA GLY A 91 9.33 9.18 -21.27
C GLY A 91 8.03 9.83 -20.81
N VAL A 92 7.14 9.06 -20.17
CA VAL A 92 5.87 9.59 -19.63
C VAL A 92 6.13 10.59 -18.50
N LEU A 93 7.13 10.31 -17.65
CA LEU A 93 7.55 11.23 -16.59
C LEU A 93 8.09 12.54 -17.18
N TRP A 94 8.97 12.46 -18.19
CA TRP A 94 9.54 13.64 -18.83
C TRP A 94 8.53 14.45 -19.62
N ASP A 95 7.63 13.80 -20.37
CA ASP A 95 6.56 14.49 -21.09
C ASP A 95 5.66 15.27 -20.12
N SER A 96 5.36 14.68 -18.97
CA SER A 96 4.56 15.33 -17.92
C SER A 96 5.29 16.56 -17.34
N PHE A 97 6.60 16.44 -17.09
CA PHE A 97 7.42 17.54 -16.60
C PHE A 97 7.56 18.68 -17.62
N ILE A 98 7.75 18.36 -18.90
CA ILE A 98 7.84 19.35 -19.99
C ILE A 98 6.48 20.05 -20.17
N LYS A 99 5.37 19.29 -20.21
CA LYS A 99 4.01 19.87 -20.29
C LYS A 99 3.75 20.82 -19.13
N TRP A 100 4.15 20.45 -17.91
CA TRP A 100 4.03 21.32 -16.73
C TRP A 100 4.84 22.61 -16.90
N LYS A 101 6.10 22.52 -17.32
CA LYS A 101 6.96 23.68 -17.57
C LYS A 101 6.39 24.63 -18.63
N LEU A 102 5.86 24.08 -19.72
CA LEU A 102 5.21 24.86 -20.79
C LEU A 102 3.95 25.56 -20.28
N LYS A 103 3.10 24.86 -19.51
CA LYS A 103 1.89 25.44 -18.91
C LYS A 103 2.21 26.60 -17.96
N CYS A 104 3.21 26.45 -17.10
CA CYS A 104 3.66 27.53 -16.23
C CYS A 104 4.23 28.73 -17.01
N SER A 105 4.93 28.49 -18.12
CA SER A 105 5.43 29.56 -18.99
C SER A 105 4.31 30.32 -19.70
N LEU A 106 3.29 29.61 -20.17
CA LEU A 106 2.12 30.21 -20.81
C LEU A 106 1.32 31.07 -19.81
N HIS A 107 1.13 30.58 -18.59
CA HIS A 107 0.43 31.30 -17.54
C HIS A 107 1.17 32.59 -17.11
N ARG A 108 2.52 32.58 -17.09
CA ARG A 108 3.30 33.81 -16.88
C ARG A 108 3.11 34.85 -17.97
N ASN A 109 3.05 34.43 -19.23
CA ASN A 109 2.83 35.35 -20.35
C ASN A 109 1.40 35.91 -20.37
N GLN A 110 0.41 35.13 -19.93
CA GLN A 110 -0.97 35.61 -19.81
C GLN A 110 -1.12 36.67 -18.71
N ILE A 111 -0.52 36.45 -17.53
CA ILE A 111 -0.54 37.44 -16.43
C ILE A 111 0.19 38.73 -16.82
N LEU A 112 1.30 38.65 -17.57
CA LEU A 112 1.98 39.84 -18.08
C LEU A 112 1.14 40.56 -19.14
N GLY A 113 0.46 39.83 -20.03
CA GLY A 113 -0.45 40.42 -21.02
C GLY A 113 -1.61 41.21 -20.40
N ASP A 114 -2.14 40.73 -19.27
CA ASP A 114 -3.26 41.37 -18.55
C ASP A 114 -2.85 42.61 -17.72
N ILE A 115 -1.55 42.84 -17.50
CA ILE A 115 -1.03 44.01 -16.76
C ILE A 115 -0.68 45.17 -17.71
N TYR A 116 -0.37 44.88 -18.98
CA TYR A 116 0.06 45.88 -19.96
C TYR A 116 -1.04 46.29 -20.96
N PHE A 117 -2.30 45.95 -20.69
CA PHE A 117 -3.49 46.39 -21.42
C PHE A 117 -4.53 47.04 -20.50
#